data_AF-A0A959G0E9-F1
#
_entry.id   AF-A0A959G0E9-F1
#
_cell.length_a   1.000
_cell.length_b   1.000
_cell.length_c   1.000
_cell.angle_alpha   90.00
_cell.angle_beta   90.00
_cell.angle_gamma   90.00
#
_symmetry.space_group_name_H-M   'P 1'
#
loop_
_entity.id
_entity.type
_entity.pdbx_description
1 polymer ?
#
loop_
_entity_poly.entity_id
_entity_poly.type
_entity_poly.pdbx_seq_one_letter_code
_entity_poly.pdbx_strand_id
1 'polypeptide(L)'
;MKKLTLYFLCFLTTLFSHAQSWQELPTLNQGNELFQYGSTLYATGGGGEQMYFATSTDGGDTWQVDPLVGQTMEMGGPVAGMFLDEQLGFLGLQGSFRGEILRTEDGGANWESVYYSDIISGEYENT
;
A
#
# COMPACT_ATOMS: atom_id res chain seq x y z
N MET A 1 0.73 18.56 -51.71
CA MET A 1 -0.40 17.84 -51.07
C MET A 1 0.07 16.88 -49.96
N LYS A 2 1.00 15.93 -50.20
CA LYS A 2 1.46 14.96 -49.17
C LYS A 2 2.05 15.58 -47.88
N LYS A 3 2.77 16.71 -47.98
CA LYS A 3 3.33 17.41 -46.80
C LYS A 3 2.25 18.05 -45.92
N LEU A 4 1.18 18.58 -46.52
CA LEU A 4 0.09 19.22 -45.79
C LEU A 4 -0.73 18.19 -45.00
N THR A 5 -0.92 16.99 -45.57
CA THR A 5 -1.56 15.84 -44.90
C THR A 5 -0.77 15.39 -43.67
N LEU A 6 0.56 15.38 -43.73
CA LEU A 6 1.41 14.98 -42.60
C LEU A 6 1.34 15.99 -41.44
N TYR A 7 1.38 17.30 -41.73
CA TYR A 7 1.23 18.33 -40.69
C TYR A 7 -0.16 18.29 -40.03
N PHE A 8 -1.20 18.04 -40.81
CA PHE A 8 -2.56 17.87 -40.30
C PHE A 8 -2.69 16.65 -39.39
N LEU A 9 -2.03 15.53 -39.74
CA LEU A 9 -2.03 14.30 -38.93
C LEU A 9 -1.29 14.50 -37.60
N CYS A 10 -0.13 15.18 -37.60
CA CYS A 10 0.60 15.50 -36.36
C CYS A 10 -0.20 16.44 -35.44
N PHE A 11 -0.90 17.43 -36.01
CA PHE A 11 -1.76 18.33 -35.23
C PHE A 11 -2.97 17.61 -34.63
N LEU A 12 -3.50 16.60 -35.33
CA LEU A 12 -4.59 15.77 -34.82
C LEU A 12 -4.14 14.91 -33.62
N THR A 13 -2.92 14.37 -33.65
CA THR A 13 -2.40 13.54 -32.54
C THR A 13 -2.16 14.34 -31.24
N THR A 14 -1.86 15.64 -31.33
CA THR A 14 -1.69 16.49 -30.15
C THR A 14 -3.01 16.90 -29.49
N LEU A 15 -4.14 16.82 -30.21
CA LEU A 15 -5.46 17.15 -29.66
C LEU A 15 -6.05 16.02 -28.80
N PHE A 16 -5.49 14.81 -28.89
CA PHE A 16 -5.93 13.64 -28.13
C PHE A 16 -4.93 13.19 -27.07
N SER A 17 -3.91 14.00 -26.74
CA SER A 17 -3.05 13.70 -25.60
C SER A 17 -3.78 14.06 -24.30
N HIS A 18 -4.75 13.24 -23.91
CA HIS A 18 -5.24 13.25 -22.54
C HIS A 18 -4.21 12.51 -21.68
N ALA A 19 -3.49 13.24 -20.84
CA ALA A 19 -2.94 12.63 -19.63
C ALA A 19 -4.12 12.19 -18.74
N GLN A 20 -3.92 11.13 -17.95
CA GLN A 20 -4.92 10.66 -16.99
C GLN A 20 -5.34 11.81 -16.05
N SER A 21 -6.62 11.86 -15.69
CA SER A 21 -7.08 12.74 -14.61
C SER A 21 -6.75 12.08 -13.27
N TRP A 22 -6.08 12.81 -12.39
CA TRP A 22 -5.88 12.37 -11.01
C TRP A 22 -7.15 12.62 -10.21
N GLN A 23 -7.60 11.62 -9.47
CA GLN A 23 -8.69 11.73 -8.52
C GLN A 23 -8.17 11.29 -7.14
N GLU A 24 -8.51 12.05 -6.10
CA GLU A 24 -8.26 11.61 -4.73
C GLU A 24 -9.14 10.40 -4.41
N LEU A 25 -8.58 9.41 -3.71
CA LEU A 25 -9.33 8.27 -3.18
C LEU A 25 -9.76 8.60 -1.75
N PRO A 26 -10.99 9.10 -1.52
CA PRO A 26 -11.42 9.56 -0.19
C PRO A 26 -11.51 8.43 0.84
N THR A 27 -11.57 7.18 0.39
CA THR A 27 -11.64 5.98 1.24
C THR A 27 -10.30 5.61 1.88
N LEU A 28 -9.17 6.10 1.34
CA LEU A 28 -7.81 5.80 1.81
C LEU A 28 -7.12 7.05 2.37
N ASN A 29 -7.84 7.84 3.17
CA ASN A 29 -7.24 8.97 3.87
C ASN A 29 -6.06 8.48 4.74
N GLN A 30 -4.93 9.19 4.68
CA GLN A 30 -3.66 8.80 5.33
C GLN A 30 -3.07 7.48 4.82
N GLY A 31 -3.15 7.19 3.52
CA GLY A 31 -2.42 6.08 2.91
C GLY A 31 -0.90 6.26 3.05
N ASN A 32 -0.22 5.20 3.49
CA ASN A 32 1.23 5.15 3.67
C ASN A 32 1.91 4.40 2.52
N GLU A 33 1.35 3.25 2.13
CA GLU A 33 1.95 2.36 1.13
C GLU A 33 0.88 1.78 0.20
N LEU A 34 1.20 1.68 -1.10
CA LEU A 34 0.41 1.02 -2.13
C LEU A 34 1.30 0.00 -2.85
N PHE A 35 0.89 -1.26 -2.87
CA PHE A 35 1.63 -2.34 -3.53
C PHE A 35 0.67 -3.32 -4.22
N GLN A 36 1.23 -4.29 -4.96
CA GLN A 36 0.46 -5.20 -5.81
C GLN A 36 1.02 -6.62 -5.74
N TYR A 37 0.12 -7.60 -5.81
CA TYR A 37 0.45 -8.98 -6.14
C TYR A 37 -0.60 -9.53 -7.12
N GLY A 38 -0.14 -10.13 -8.23
CA GLY A 38 -1.05 -10.53 -9.32
C GLY A 38 -1.84 -9.34 -9.87
N SER A 39 -3.16 -9.45 -9.93
CA SER A 39 -4.06 -8.36 -10.33
C SER A 39 -4.63 -7.57 -9.14
N THR A 40 -4.31 -7.95 -7.90
CA THR A 40 -4.86 -7.33 -6.70
C THR A 40 -3.96 -6.21 -6.22
N LEU A 41 -4.55 -5.05 -5.95
CA LEU A 41 -3.88 -3.93 -5.32
C LEU A 41 -4.13 -3.97 -3.81
N TYR A 42 -3.13 -3.53 -3.07
CA TYR A 42 -3.13 -3.48 -1.62
C TYR A 42 -2.69 -2.10 -1.17
N ALA A 43 -3.41 -1.50 -0.24
CA ALA A 43 -3.03 -0.24 0.37
C ALA A 43 -3.00 -0.38 1.88
N THR A 44 -2.13 0.37 2.53
CA THR A 44 -2.09 0.47 3.99
C THR A 44 -2.00 1.92 4.39
N GLY A 45 -2.43 2.23 5.61
CA GLY A 45 -2.36 3.59 6.09
C GLY A 45 -2.86 3.75 7.52
N GLY A 46 -3.03 5.01 7.91
CA GLY A 46 -3.38 5.41 9.26
C GLY A 46 -2.20 5.33 10.23
N GLY A 47 -2.51 5.41 11.52
CA GLY A 47 -1.53 5.29 12.59
C GLY A 47 -2.18 5.14 13.96
N GLY A 48 -1.39 4.70 14.95
CA GLY A 48 -1.92 4.41 16.29
C GLY A 48 -2.94 3.28 16.26
N GLU A 49 -4.14 3.54 16.77
CA GLU A 49 -5.26 2.58 16.78
C GLU A 49 -6.11 2.60 15.49
N GLN A 50 -5.77 3.48 14.54
CA GLN A 50 -6.55 3.69 13.30
C GLN A 50 -5.83 3.16 12.06
N MET A 51 -4.91 2.20 12.23
CA MET A 51 -4.22 1.57 11.12
C MET A 51 -5.17 0.65 10.31
N TYR A 52 -4.99 0.62 9.01
CA TYR A 52 -5.80 -0.20 8.12
C TYR A 52 -4.97 -0.92 7.05
N PHE A 53 -5.57 -1.99 6.52
CA PHE A 53 -5.19 -2.68 5.31
C PHE A 53 -6.38 -2.65 4.35
N ALA A 54 -6.15 -2.38 3.09
CA ALA A 54 -7.20 -2.26 2.09
C ALA A 54 -6.85 -3.02 0.83
N THR A 55 -7.86 -3.58 0.18
CA THR A 55 -7.72 -4.39 -1.03
C THR A 55 -8.59 -3.85 -2.16
N SER A 56 -8.10 -3.97 -3.39
CA SER A 56 -8.85 -3.69 -4.60
C SER A 56 -8.57 -4.76 -5.66
N THR A 57 -9.64 -5.27 -6.27
CA THR A 57 -9.59 -6.29 -7.33
C THR A 57 -10.07 -5.74 -8.68
N ASP A 58 -10.38 -4.44 -8.75
CA ASP A 58 -10.90 -3.75 -9.94
C ASP A 58 -9.94 -2.65 -10.43
N GLY A 59 -8.65 -2.78 -10.12
CA GLY A 59 -7.63 -1.82 -10.56
C GLY A 59 -7.60 -0.51 -9.78
N GLY A 60 -8.21 -0.48 -8.60
CA GLY A 60 -8.21 0.67 -7.69
C GLY A 60 -9.47 1.54 -7.77
N ASP A 61 -10.48 1.12 -8.54
CA ASP A 61 -11.77 1.82 -8.66
C ASP A 61 -12.57 1.74 -7.35
N THR A 62 -12.57 0.57 -6.69
CA THR A 62 -13.17 0.37 -5.37
C THR A 62 -12.21 -0.34 -4.41
N TRP A 63 -12.39 -0.06 -3.12
CA TRP A 63 -11.52 -0.55 -2.04
C TRP A 63 -12.34 -1.11 -0.88
N GLN A 64 -12.02 -2.34 -0.47
CA GLN A 64 -12.44 -2.88 0.82
C GLN A 64 -11.39 -2.50 1.86
N VAL A 65 -11.80 -1.85 2.96
CA VAL A 65 -10.89 -1.35 4.00
C VAL A 65 -11.16 -2.10 5.30
N ASP A 66 -10.16 -2.81 5.79
CA ASP A 66 -10.21 -3.61 7.02
C ASP A 66 -9.26 -3.01 8.07
N PRO A 67 -9.72 -2.82 9.32
CA PRO A 67 -8.85 -2.36 10.40
C PRO A 67 -7.81 -3.43 10.75
N LEU A 68 -6.58 -3.01 11.04
CA LEU A 68 -5.55 -3.91 11.60
C LEU A 68 -5.81 -4.14 13.10
N VAL A 69 -6.86 -4.91 13.41
CA VAL A 69 -7.32 -5.15 14.79
C VAL A 69 -6.25 -5.82 15.64
N GLY A 70 -6.06 -5.33 16.86
CA GLY A 70 -5.09 -5.87 17.80
C GLY A 70 -3.65 -5.42 17.55
N GLN A 71 -3.41 -4.66 16.47
CA GLN A 71 -2.12 -4.04 16.19
C GLN A 71 -2.20 -2.56 16.56
N THR A 72 -1.31 -2.10 17.43
CA THR A 72 -1.21 -0.68 17.80
C THR A 72 0.26 -0.27 17.79
N MET A 73 0.53 0.88 17.18
CA MET A 73 1.87 1.46 17.13
C MET A 73 1.83 2.88 17.65
N GLU A 74 2.51 3.13 18.76
CA GLU A 74 2.64 4.50 19.28
C GLU A 74 3.36 5.38 18.25
N MET A 75 2.64 6.41 17.79
CA MET A 75 3.10 7.33 16.76
C MET A 75 3.70 6.60 15.55
N GLY A 76 2.99 5.56 15.09
CA GLY A 76 3.47 4.68 14.03
C GLY A 76 2.36 4.15 13.13
N GLY A 77 2.77 3.43 12.10
CA GLY A 77 1.89 2.90 11.07
C GLY A 77 2.57 1.80 10.24
N PRO A 78 1.81 1.18 9.32
CA PRO A 78 2.39 0.32 8.29
C PRO A 78 3.26 1.16 7.35
N VAL A 79 4.43 0.62 6.99
CA VAL A 79 5.46 1.30 6.17
C VAL A 79 5.90 0.50 4.95
N ALA A 80 5.59 -0.80 4.90
CA ALA A 80 5.90 -1.67 3.78
C ALA A 80 4.96 -2.87 3.78
N GLY A 81 4.71 -3.44 2.61
CA GLY A 81 3.94 -4.66 2.48
C GLY A 81 4.34 -5.47 1.25
N MET A 82 4.16 -6.79 1.34
CA MET A 82 4.34 -7.69 0.20
C MET A 82 3.55 -8.98 0.38
N PHE A 83 3.17 -9.61 -0.73
CA PHE A 83 2.65 -10.97 -0.76
C PHE A 83 3.61 -11.88 -1.54
N LEU A 84 3.78 -13.11 -1.07
CA LEU A 84 4.54 -14.16 -1.73
C LEU A 84 3.64 -15.01 -2.63
N ASP A 85 2.40 -15.21 -2.18
CA ASP A 85 1.32 -15.83 -2.94
C ASP A 85 -0.03 -15.17 -2.56
N GLU A 86 -1.15 -15.73 -3.01
CA GLU A 86 -2.49 -15.17 -2.74
C GLU A 86 -2.91 -15.26 -1.26
N GLN A 87 -2.24 -16.09 -0.44
CA GLN A 87 -2.56 -16.33 0.96
C GLN A 87 -1.50 -15.76 1.90
N LEU A 88 -0.21 -15.93 1.57
CA LEU A 88 0.91 -15.59 2.42
C LEU A 88 1.45 -14.19 2.12
N GLY A 89 1.39 -13.32 3.11
CA GLY A 89 1.86 -11.93 3.02
C GLY A 89 2.49 -11.40 4.30
N PHE A 90 3.16 -10.27 4.18
CA PHE A 90 3.88 -9.60 5.26
C PHE A 90 3.63 -8.09 5.23
N LEU A 91 3.51 -7.50 6.42
CA LEU A 91 3.53 -6.05 6.62
C LEU A 91 4.66 -5.66 7.56
N GLY A 92 5.38 -4.60 7.21
CA GLY A 92 6.30 -3.92 8.12
C GLY A 92 5.59 -2.74 8.78
N LEU A 93 5.67 -2.67 10.10
CA LEU A 93 5.15 -1.58 10.92
C LEU A 93 6.32 -0.84 11.57
N GLN A 94 6.21 0.48 11.63
CA GLN A 94 7.18 1.35 12.28
C GLN A 94 6.46 2.31 13.21
N GLY A 95 6.85 2.33 14.48
CA GLY A 95 6.48 3.34 15.45
C GLY A 95 7.70 4.04 16.02
N SER A 96 7.49 4.93 16.98
CA SER A 96 8.58 5.75 17.52
C SER A 96 9.67 4.93 18.23
N PHE A 97 9.30 3.80 18.81
CA PHE A 97 10.19 3.00 19.65
C PHE A 97 10.19 1.50 19.33
N ARG A 98 9.45 1.07 18.31
CA ARG A 98 9.30 -0.33 17.95
C ARG A 98 9.16 -0.48 16.44
N GLY A 99 9.80 -1.51 15.90
CA GLY A 99 9.53 -2.05 14.56
C GLY A 99 8.88 -3.41 14.71
N GLU A 100 7.96 -3.75 13.82
CA GLU A 100 7.22 -5.02 13.88
C GLU A 100 6.97 -5.57 12.47
N ILE A 101 7.08 -6.89 12.33
CA ILE A 101 6.72 -7.62 11.12
C ILE A 101 5.48 -8.44 11.42
N LEU A 102 4.43 -8.18 10.66
CA LEU A 102 3.22 -8.98 10.66
C LEU A 102 3.26 -9.98 9.51
N ARG A 103 2.64 -11.14 9.72
CA ARG A 103 2.39 -12.16 8.70
C ARG A 103 0.90 -12.43 8.60
N THR A 104 0.43 -12.74 7.41
CA THR A 104 -0.88 -13.33 7.15
C THR A 104 -0.70 -14.64 6.39
N GLU A 105 -1.58 -15.61 6.63
CA GLU A 105 -1.68 -16.87 5.88
C GLU A 105 -3.08 -17.02 5.24
N ASP A 106 -3.88 -15.96 5.25
CA ASP A 106 -5.27 -15.96 4.77
C ASP A 106 -5.60 -14.75 3.88
N GLY A 107 -4.61 -14.23 3.16
CA GLY A 107 -4.83 -13.15 2.17
C GLY A 107 -4.96 -11.77 2.80
N GLY A 108 -4.56 -11.60 4.07
CA GLY A 108 -4.64 -10.35 4.81
C GLY A 108 -5.94 -10.16 5.60
N ALA A 109 -6.76 -11.21 5.74
CA ALA A 109 -7.95 -11.17 6.59
C ALA A 109 -7.58 -11.17 8.08
N ASN A 110 -6.50 -11.85 8.46
CA ASN A 110 -5.89 -11.81 9.78
C ASN A 110 -4.38 -11.61 9.69
N TRP A 111 -3.84 -10.85 10.66
CA TRP A 111 -2.42 -10.52 10.75
C TRP A 111 -1.88 -10.86 12.14
N GLU A 112 -0.81 -11.66 12.17
CA GLU A 112 -0.12 -12.05 13.40
C GLU A 112 1.28 -11.44 13.45
N SER A 113 1.73 -11.06 14.65
CA SER A 113 3.11 -10.62 14.86
C SER A 113 4.06 -11.82 14.81
N VAL A 114 5.05 -11.77 13.93
CA VAL A 114 6.08 -12.82 13.81
C VAL A 114 7.47 -12.35 14.20
N TYR A 115 7.67 -11.04 14.28
CA TYR A 115 8.90 -10.42 14.77
C TYR A 115 8.62 -9.01 15.27
N TYR A 116 9.32 -8.60 16.32
CA TYR A 116 9.39 -7.19 16.72
C TYR A 116 10.74 -6.85 17.31
N SER A 117 11.10 -5.57 17.26
CA SER A 117 12.32 -5.02 17.84
C SER A 117 12.00 -3.76 18.63
N ASP A 118 12.44 -3.70 19.88
CA ASP A 118 12.34 -2.50 20.69
C ASP A 118 13.58 -1.62 20.48
N ILE A 119 13.37 -0.43 19.92
CA ILE A 119 14.41 0.54 19.56
C ILE A 119 15.01 1.19 20.83
N ILE A 120 14.43 0.98 22.02
CA ILE A 120 14.95 1.49 23.30
C ILE A 120 15.96 0.53 23.97
N SER A 121 16.06 -0.74 23.55
CA SER A 121 17.04 -1.63 24.17
C SER A 121 18.42 -1.42 23.54
N GLY A 122 19.27 -0.65 24.23
CA GLY A 122 20.73 -0.71 24.05
C GLY A 122 21.33 -2.06 24.47
N GLU A 123 20.58 -3.16 24.36
CA GLU A 123 21.06 -4.52 24.60
C GLU A 123 21.31 -5.18 23.26
N TYR A 124 22.57 -5.08 22.82
CA TYR A 124 23.15 -6.05 21.92
C TYR A 124 23.04 -7.42 22.60
N GLU A 125 22.00 -8.20 22.28
CA GLU A 125 22.01 -9.63 22.58
C GLU A 125 23.06 -10.28 21.67
N ASN A 126 24.27 -10.43 22.22
CA ASN A 126 25.26 -11.36 21.72
C ASN A 126 24.73 -12.78 21.88
N THR A 127 24.26 -13.38 20.79
CA THR A 127 24.27 -14.83 20.58
C THR A 127 24.61 -15.16 19.15
#